data_AF-A0A2H0RC02-F1
#
_entry.id   AF-A0A2H0RC02-F1
#
_cell.length_a   1.000
_cell.length_b   1.000
_cell.length_c   1.000
_cell.angle_alpha   90.00
_cell.angle_beta   90.00
_cell.angle_gamma   90.00
#
_symmetry.space_group_name_H-M   'P 1'
#
loop_
_entity.id
_entity.type
_entity.pdbx_description
1 polymer ?
#
loop_
_entity_poly.entity_id
_entity_poly.type
_entity_poly.pdbx_seq_one_letter_code
_entity_poly.pdbx_strand_id
1 'polypeptide(L)'
;MIFGLIFFNSITEIELNKWYYVTFTLAPSGGGNNAKIYINGILKSEAHITTPVGTGGNTKMSYRIQDDIDWFDGYVDELKIYSRVLSATEINTIYNSTK
;
A
#
# COMPACT_ATOMS: atom_id res chain seq x y z
N MET A 1 -18.18 -2.72 -21.61
CA MET A 1 -16.91 -3.06 -20.94
C MET A 1 -17.02 -2.54 -19.52
N ILE A 2 -17.23 -3.41 -18.53
CA ILE A 2 -17.32 -3.00 -17.12
C ILE A 2 -15.89 -2.83 -16.61
N PHE A 3 -15.51 -1.61 -16.23
CA PHE A 3 -14.31 -1.38 -15.43
C PHE A 3 -14.67 -1.74 -13.98
N GLY A 4 -14.40 -2.98 -13.57
CA GLY A 4 -14.51 -3.37 -12.16
C GLY A 4 -13.32 -2.85 -11.37
N LEU A 5 -13.56 -2.36 -10.15
CA LEU A 5 -12.49 -2.05 -9.21
C LEU A 5 -11.73 -3.35 -8.90
N ILE A 6 -10.44 -3.43 -9.21
CA ILE A 6 -9.62 -4.58 -8.85
C ILE A 6 -9.09 -4.34 -7.44
N PHE A 7 -9.58 -5.12 -6.49
CA PHE A 7 -9.03 -5.15 -5.13
C PHE A 7 -7.89 -6.16 -5.05
N PHE A 8 -6.84 -5.78 -4.36
CA PHE A 8 -5.72 -6.64 -4.09
C PHE A 8 -5.31 -6.53 -2.63
N ASN A 9 -5.40 -7.64 -1.91
CA ASN A 9 -5.31 -7.67 -0.45
C ASN A 9 -4.13 -8.54 -0.01
N SER A 10 -3.60 -8.28 1.19
CA SER A 10 -2.76 -9.25 1.89
C SER A 10 -3.65 -10.22 2.68
N ILE A 11 -3.30 -11.51 2.70
CA ILE A 11 -3.91 -12.50 3.59
C ILE A 11 -3.28 -12.51 4.98
N THR A 12 -2.39 -11.57 5.29
CA THR A 12 -1.77 -11.47 6.61
C THR A 12 -2.81 -11.04 7.62
N GLU A 13 -3.00 -11.85 8.66
CA GLU A 13 -3.84 -11.47 9.80
C GLU A 13 -3.18 -10.31 10.56
N ILE A 14 -3.94 -9.25 10.76
CA ILE A 14 -3.54 -8.07 11.54
C ILE A 14 -4.21 -8.18 12.89
N GLU A 15 -3.40 -8.28 13.94
CA GLU A 15 -3.87 -8.31 15.31
C GLU A 15 -4.06 -6.88 15.84
N LEU A 16 -5.11 -6.68 16.63
CA LEU A 16 -5.37 -5.39 17.27
C LEU A 16 -4.27 -5.04 18.27
N ASN A 17 -4.02 -3.74 18.44
CA ASN A 17 -3.06 -3.18 19.40
C ASN A 17 -1.59 -3.60 19.15
N LYS A 18 -1.23 -3.90 17.90
CA LYS A 18 0.16 -4.11 17.48
C LYS A 18 0.56 -3.12 16.38
N TRP A 19 1.81 -2.68 16.42
CA TRP A 19 2.41 -1.87 15.36
C TRP A 19 2.81 -2.74 14.17
N TYR A 20 2.49 -2.27 12.97
CA TYR A 20 2.87 -2.91 11.72
C TYR A 20 3.52 -1.87 10.80
N TYR A 21 4.64 -2.25 10.19
CA TYR A 21 5.24 -1.46 9.12
C TYR A 21 4.66 -1.92 7.79
N VAL A 22 3.78 -1.10 7.20
CA VAL A 22 3.07 -1.42 5.95
C VAL A 22 3.70 -0.65 4.80
N THR A 23 3.94 -1.31 3.67
CA THR A 23 4.41 -0.65 2.45
C THR A 23 3.58 -1.09 1.26
N PHE A 24 3.12 -0.12 0.47
CA PHE A 24 2.50 -0.34 -0.82
C PHE A 24 3.42 0.25 -1.91
N THR A 25 3.65 -0.52 -2.98
CA THR A 25 4.36 -0.02 -4.16
C THR A 25 3.55 -0.25 -5.42
N LEU A 26 3.69 0.67 -6.37
CA LEU A 26 3.03 0.59 -7.65
C LEU A 26 3.96 1.10 -8.76
N ALA A 27 4.36 0.19 -9.64
CA ALA A 27 5.13 0.51 -10.84
C ALA A 27 4.22 0.85 -12.02
N PRO A 28 4.69 1.66 -13.00
CA PRO A 28 3.96 1.90 -14.24
C PRO A 28 3.51 0.60 -14.91
N SER A 29 2.33 0.61 -15.51
CA SER A 29 1.78 -0.53 -16.23
C SER A 29 2.62 -0.80 -17.48
N GLY A 30 3.57 -1.73 -17.38
CA GLY A 30 4.48 -2.09 -18.48
C GLY A 30 4.97 -3.54 -18.47
N GLY A 31 4.54 -4.36 -17.49
CA GLY A 31 4.84 -5.79 -17.37
C GLY A 31 4.57 -6.33 -15.95
N GLY A 32 4.60 -7.67 -15.78
CA GLY A 32 4.63 -8.40 -14.49
C GLY A 32 3.63 -7.97 -13.39
N ASN A 33 3.83 -8.43 -12.15
CA ASN A 33 3.07 -7.91 -11.00
C ASN A 33 3.66 -6.56 -10.56
N ASN A 34 2.97 -5.47 -10.88
CA ASN A 34 3.41 -4.09 -10.67
C ASN A 34 2.91 -3.45 -9.37
N ALA A 35 1.89 -4.02 -8.72
CA ALA A 35 1.38 -3.58 -7.42
C ALA A 35 1.81 -4.58 -6.34
N LYS A 36 2.37 -4.10 -5.23
CA LYS A 36 2.88 -4.98 -4.15
C LYS A 36 2.56 -4.43 -2.77
N ILE A 37 2.26 -5.34 -1.84
CA ILE A 37 2.03 -5.06 -0.42
C ILE A 37 3.06 -5.83 0.40
N TYR A 38 3.74 -5.10 1.28
CA TYR A 38 4.68 -5.63 2.24
C TYR A 38 4.19 -5.36 3.67
N ILE A 39 4.36 -6.34 4.56
CA ILE A 39 4.10 -6.21 5.99
C ILE A 39 5.38 -6.57 6.71
N ASN A 40 5.87 -5.68 7.57
CA ASN A 40 7.13 -5.83 8.32
C ASN A 40 8.32 -6.14 7.40
N GLY A 41 8.36 -5.45 6.25
CA GLY A 41 9.42 -5.58 5.25
C GLY A 41 9.37 -6.87 4.40
N ILE A 42 8.36 -7.71 4.55
CA ILE A 42 8.22 -8.99 3.82
C ILE A 42 7.10 -8.84 2.79
N LEU A 43 7.34 -9.28 1.54
CA LEU A 43 6.31 -9.31 0.50
C LEU A 43 5.19 -10.25 0.93
N LYS A 44 3.96 -9.74 1.01
CA LYS A 44 2.80 -10.55 1.39
C LYS A 44 1.83 -10.77 0.23
N SER A 45 1.89 -9.90 -0.76
CA SER A 45 0.95 -9.92 -1.86
C SER A 45 1.51 -9.11 -3.02
N GLU A 46 1.42 -9.62 -4.26
CA GLU A 46 1.54 -8.83 -5.49
C GLU A 46 0.43 -9.09 -6.53
N ALA A 47 0.11 -8.08 -7.35
CA ALA A 47 -0.86 -8.17 -8.44
C ALA A 47 -0.42 -7.33 -9.65
N HIS A 48 -1.02 -7.65 -10.80
CA HIS A 48 -0.92 -6.86 -12.01
C HIS A 48 -2.13 -5.93 -12.14
N ILE A 49 -1.90 -4.62 -12.00
CA ILE A 49 -2.89 -3.56 -12.15
C ILE A 49 -2.62 -2.81 -13.45
N THR A 50 -3.57 -2.87 -14.37
CA THR A 50 -3.54 -2.15 -15.66
C THR A 50 -4.34 -0.85 -15.62
N THR A 51 -5.17 -0.66 -14.60
CA THR A 51 -5.98 0.54 -14.42
C THR A 51 -5.09 1.72 -14.05
N PRO A 52 -5.17 2.87 -14.74
CA PRO A 52 -4.42 4.07 -14.35
C PRO A 52 -4.79 4.50 -12.93
N VAL A 53 -3.80 4.88 -12.14
CA VAL A 53 -4.04 5.58 -10.88
C VAL A 53 -4.66 6.93 -11.20
N GLY A 54 -5.77 7.26 -10.55
CA GLY A 54 -6.39 8.57 -10.69
C GLY A 54 -5.38 9.68 -10.35
N THR A 55 -5.26 10.68 -11.21
CA THR A 55 -4.31 11.80 -11.06
C THR A 55 -4.92 13.03 -10.40
N GLY A 56 -6.15 12.94 -9.89
CA GLY A 56 -6.90 14.06 -9.33
C GLY A 56 -7.43 13.77 -7.92
N GLY A 57 -7.47 14.80 -7.08
CA GLY A 57 -8.00 14.75 -5.71
C GLY A 57 -6.95 15.07 -4.64
N ASN A 58 -7.42 15.34 -3.42
CA ASN A 58 -6.55 15.49 -2.25
C ASN A 58 -6.14 14.10 -1.74
N THR A 59 -4.87 13.93 -1.39
CA THR A 59 -4.43 12.75 -0.63
C THR A 59 -5.09 12.78 0.73
N LYS A 60 -5.89 11.77 1.04
CA LYS A 60 -6.49 11.56 2.36
C LYS A 60 -5.75 10.44 3.08
N MET A 61 -5.49 10.64 4.37
CA MET A 61 -5.06 9.59 5.30
C MET A 61 -6.19 9.37 6.30
N SER A 62 -6.33 8.16 6.84
CA SER A 62 -7.35 7.76 7.82
C SER A 62 -8.82 7.78 7.37
N TYR A 63 -9.12 8.14 6.12
CA TYR A 63 -10.46 8.09 5.54
C TYR A 63 -10.44 7.46 4.16
N ARG A 64 -11.51 6.74 3.81
CA ARG A 64 -11.75 6.31 2.44
C ARG A 64 -12.09 7.50 1.54
N ILE A 65 -11.50 7.53 0.34
CA ILE A 65 -11.61 8.67 -0.59
C ILE A 65 -13.04 8.89 -1.09
N GLN A 66 -13.81 7.82 -1.25
CA GLN A 66 -15.06 7.78 -2.01
C GLN A 66 -16.30 8.13 -1.16
N ASP A 67 -16.18 8.00 0.15
CA ASP A 67 -17.26 8.06 1.12
C ASP A 67 -16.58 8.20 2.48
N ASP A 68 -16.67 9.38 3.11
CA ASP A 68 -16.02 9.72 4.41
C ASP A 68 -16.64 8.95 5.61
N ILE A 69 -17.08 7.71 5.38
CA ILE A 69 -17.81 6.84 6.30
C ILE A 69 -16.87 5.79 6.90
N ASP A 70 -15.84 5.37 6.16
CA ASP A 70 -14.85 4.40 6.62
C ASP A 70 -13.60 5.13 7.12
N TRP A 71 -13.49 5.34 8.43
CA TRP A 71 -12.29 5.89 9.07
C TRP A 71 -11.40 4.80 9.68
N PHE A 72 -10.10 5.06 9.70
CA PHE A 72 -9.12 4.22 10.37
C PHE A 72 -9.13 4.50 11.87
N ASP A 73 -9.54 3.51 12.67
CA ASP A 73 -9.47 3.54 14.13
C ASP A 73 -8.13 2.94 14.60
N GLY A 74 -7.10 3.78 14.66
CA GLY A 74 -5.76 3.38 15.07
C GLY A 74 -4.75 4.51 14.98
N TYR A 75 -3.50 4.19 15.30
CA TYR A 75 -2.39 5.12 15.23
C TYR A 75 -1.57 4.92 13.96
N VAL A 76 -1.07 6.03 13.41
CA VAL A 76 -0.16 6.06 12.27
C VAL A 76 1.05 6.87 12.69
N ASP A 77 2.24 6.33 12.44
CA ASP A 77 3.49 7.04 12.65
C ASP A 77 4.45 6.77 11.49
N GLU A 78 5.44 7.63 11.31
CA GLU A 78 6.52 7.52 10.32
C GLU A 78 6.06 7.45 8.85
N LEU A 79 5.02 8.22 8.49
CA LEU A 79 4.47 8.25 7.13
C LEU A 79 5.51 8.77 6.11
N LYS A 80 5.81 7.95 5.11
CA LYS A 80 6.77 8.23 4.02
C LYS A 80 6.12 8.00 2.66
N ILE A 81 6.32 8.94 1.73
CA ILE A 81 5.83 8.86 0.34
C ILE A 81 7.02 9.07 -0.60
N TYR A 82 7.14 8.22 -1.62
CA TYR A 82 8.24 8.24 -2.58
C TYR A 82 7.73 8.46 -4.00
N SER A 83 8.44 9.26 -4.79
CA SER A 83 8.18 9.46 -6.23
C SER A 83 8.75 8.36 -7.12
N ARG A 84 9.16 7.23 -6.52
CA ARG A 84 9.73 6.06 -7.19
C ARG A 84 9.30 4.78 -6.49
N VAL A 85 9.40 3.68 -7.22
CA VAL A 85 9.21 2.34 -6.65
C VAL A 85 10.44 1.99 -5.81
N LEU A 86 10.21 1.57 -4.56
CA LEU A 86 11.24 1.00 -3.71
C LEU A 86 11.43 -0.49 -4.03
N SER A 87 12.67 -0.95 -4.04
CA SER A 87 13.00 -2.37 -4.12
C SER A 87 12.72 -3.09 -2.81
N ALA A 88 12.58 -4.42 -2.85
CA ALA A 88 12.36 -5.24 -1.66
C ALA A 88 13.49 -5.07 -0.62
N THR A 89 14.73 -4.95 -1.07
CA THR A 89 15.89 -4.71 -0.21
C THR A 89 15.80 -3.36 0.48
N GLU A 90 15.46 -2.29 -0.24
CA GLU A 90 15.29 -0.95 0.35
C GLU A 90 14.17 -0.93 1.41
N ILE A 91 13.03 -1.57 1.11
CA ILE A 91 11.92 -1.68 2.06
C ILE A 91 12.36 -2.41 3.33
N ASN A 92 13.11 -3.51 3.18
CA ASN A 92 13.62 -4.25 4.33
C ASN A 92 14.63 -3.44 5.15
N THR A 93 15.53 -2.71 4.49
CA THR A 93 16.49 -1.81 5.16
C THR A 93 15.77 -0.71 5.93
N ILE A 94 14.77 -0.06 5.33
CA ILE A 94 13.99 0.99 6.00
C ILE A 94 13.28 0.41 7.23
N TYR A 95 12.57 -0.72 7.07
CA TYR A 95 11.90 -1.39 8.19
C TYR A 95 12.86 -1.67 9.35
N ASN A 96 14.06 -2.18 9.08
CA ASN A 96 15.04 -2.47 10.14
C ASN A 96 15.65 -1.20 10.76
N SER A 97 15.65 -0.07 10.07
CA SER A 97 16.13 1.21 10.61
C SER A 97 15.11 1.94 11.48
N THR A 98 13.84 1.54 11.42
CA THR A 98 12.72 2.14 12.17
C THR A 98 12.19 1.21 13.27
N LYS A 99 12.92 0.15 13.61
CA LYS A 99 12.62 -0.74 14.74
C LYS A 99 13.05 -0.15 16.07
#